data_AF-A0A367LYZ5-F1
#
_entry.id   AF-A0A367LYZ5-F1
#
_cell.length_a   1.000
_cell.length_b   1.000
_cell.length_c   1.000
_cell.angle_alpha   90.00
_cell.angle_beta   90.00
_cell.angle_gamma   90.00
#
_symmetry.space_group_name_H-M   'P 1'
#
loop_
_entity.id
_entity.type
_entity.pdbx_description
1 polymer ?
#
loop_
_entity_poly.entity_id
_entity_poly.type
_entity_poly.pdbx_seq_one_letter_code
_entity_poly.pdbx_strand_id
1 'polypeptide(L)'
;NARPTARDVSRVICAIRREKLPDPAVLGNAGSFFKNPLVDATQAERLRQAFPDLVGYPQADGRLKLAAGWLIDKGGWKGFRDGPVGVHAQQALVLVNHGGATGAQVRALAERIQEDVRRRFGVELEPEPNLY
;
A
#
# COMPACT_ATOMS: atom_id res chain seq x y z
N ASN A 1 -16.63 14.08 30.86
CA ASN A 1 -15.68 13.61 29.83
C ASN A 1 -15.04 12.31 30.26
N ALA A 2 -15.57 11.17 29.82
CA ALA A 2 -14.97 9.86 30.08
C ALA A 2 -13.76 9.67 29.16
N ARG A 3 -12.60 9.31 29.73
CA ARG A 3 -11.42 8.96 28.93
C ARG A 3 -11.66 7.59 28.28
N PRO A 4 -11.40 7.43 26.96
CA PRO A 4 -11.60 6.17 26.28
C PRO A 4 -10.74 5.07 26.91
N THR A 5 -11.32 3.88 27.08
CA THR A 5 -10.61 2.72 27.61
C THR A 5 -9.79 2.04 26.51
N ALA A 6 -8.83 1.18 26.88
CA ALA A 6 -8.09 0.37 25.90
C ALA A 6 -9.01 -0.51 25.04
N ARG A 7 -10.17 -0.94 25.57
CA ARG A 7 -11.20 -1.68 24.82
C ARG A 7 -11.89 -0.81 23.77
N ASP A 8 -12.14 0.46 24.07
CA ASP A 8 -12.75 1.39 23.11
C ASP A 8 -11.78 1.72 21.97
N VAL A 9 -10.50 1.94 22.29
CA VAL A 9 -9.43 2.13 21.29
C VAL A 9 -9.29 0.88 20.42
N SER A 10 -9.26 -0.32 21.03
CA SER A 10 -9.20 -1.58 20.28
C SER A 10 -10.41 -1.77 19.36
N ARG A 11 -11.63 -1.49 19.83
CA ARG A 11 -12.85 -1.58 19.01
C ARG A 11 -12.77 -0.66 17.79
N VAL A 12 -12.33 0.58 17.98
CA VAL A 12 -12.16 1.56 16.89
C VAL A 12 -11.05 1.13 15.93
N ILE A 13 -9.91 0.65 16.42
CA ILE A 13 -8.83 0.10 15.58
C ILE A 13 -9.34 -1.09 14.76
N CYS A 14 -10.06 -2.03 15.36
CA CYS A 14 -10.64 -3.17 14.66
C CYS A 14 -11.67 -2.74 13.61
N ALA A 15 -12.49 -1.73 13.89
CA ALA A 15 -13.44 -1.18 12.92
C ALA A 15 -12.72 -0.55 11.73
N ILE A 16 -11.74 0.33 11.98
CA ILE A 16 -10.89 0.95 10.95
C ILE A 16 -10.16 -0.12 10.13
N ARG A 17 -9.64 -1.17 10.77
CA ARG A 17 -8.95 -2.26 10.08
C ARG A 17 -9.90 -3.09 9.21
N ARG A 18 -11.11 -3.40 9.67
CA ARG A 18 -12.11 -4.12 8.84
C ARG A 18 -12.62 -3.30 7.67
N GLU A 19 -12.70 -1.97 7.82
CA GLU A 19 -13.07 -1.07 6.73
C GLU A 19 -11.95 -0.94 5.68
N LYS A 20 -10.69 -0.98 6.13
CA LYS A 20 -9.52 -0.71 5.27
C LYS A 20 -8.81 -1.95 4.74
N LEU A 21 -9.00 -3.12 5.36
CA LEU A 21 -8.32 -4.36 5.01
C LEU A 21 -9.34 -5.47 4.76
N PRO A 22 -9.25 -6.18 3.62
CA PRO A 22 -10.12 -7.32 3.38
C PRO A 22 -9.84 -8.42 4.39
N ASP A 23 -10.91 -9.04 4.90
CA ASP A 23 -10.79 -10.25 5.73
C ASP A 23 -10.12 -11.36 4.89
N PRO A 24 -8.94 -11.88 5.29
CA PRO A 24 -8.25 -12.94 4.55
C PRO A 24 -9.08 -14.21 4.36
N ALA A 25 -10.05 -14.47 5.24
CA ALA A 25 -10.97 -15.60 5.12
C ALA A 25 -12.05 -15.40 4.03
N VAL A 26 -12.30 -14.15 3.64
CA VAL A 26 -13.28 -13.77 2.60
C VAL A 26 -12.57 -13.52 1.27
N LEU A 27 -11.40 -12.88 1.31
CA LEU A 27 -10.58 -12.59 0.13
C LEU A 27 -9.10 -12.75 0.50
N GLY A 28 -8.46 -13.79 -0.05
CA GLY A 28 -7.09 -14.13 0.30
C GLY A 28 -6.15 -12.96 0.08
N ASN A 29 -5.46 -12.52 1.13
CA ASN A 29 -4.49 -11.42 1.10
C ASN A 29 -3.49 -11.57 2.26
N ALA A 30 -2.33 -10.91 2.14
CA ALA A 30 -1.29 -10.90 3.17
C ALA A 30 -1.20 -9.55 3.90
N GLY A 31 -2.26 -8.72 3.85
CA GLY A 31 -2.21 -7.33 4.29
C GLY A 31 -1.45 -6.43 3.31
N SER A 32 -0.76 -5.42 3.84
CA SER A 32 0.08 -4.52 3.04
C SER A 32 1.19 -5.31 2.36
N PHE A 33 1.21 -5.28 1.03
CA PHE A 33 2.18 -6.07 0.26
C PHE A 33 3.54 -5.35 0.15
N PHE A 34 3.52 -4.01 0.10
CA PHE A 34 4.73 -3.19 0.01
C PHE A 34 4.95 -2.36 1.26
N LYS A 35 6.22 -2.13 1.58
CA LYS A 35 6.63 -1.12 2.56
C LYS A 35 6.39 0.28 1.99
N ASN A 36 6.21 1.23 2.90
CA ASN A 36 6.22 2.66 2.58
C ASN A 36 7.67 3.13 2.34
N PRO A 37 8.03 3.60 1.13
CA PRO A 37 9.41 3.94 0.79
C PRO A 37 9.86 5.24 1.47
N LEU A 38 11.16 5.33 1.73
CA LEU A 38 11.82 6.53 2.24
C LEU A 38 12.58 7.21 1.11
N VAL A 39 12.36 8.50 0.92
CA VAL A 39 13.06 9.30 -0.09
C VAL A 39 13.77 10.49 0.58
N ASP A 40 14.84 10.97 -0.05
CA ASP A 40 15.54 12.17 0.42
C ASP A 40 14.73 13.46 0.17
N ALA A 41 15.20 14.56 0.75
CA ALA A 41 14.53 15.85 0.65
C ALA A 41 14.43 16.34 -0.81
N THR A 42 15.49 16.18 -1.60
CA THR A 42 15.55 16.61 -3.01
C THR A 42 14.52 15.86 -3.86
N GLN A 43 14.37 14.55 -3.66
CA GLN A 43 13.37 13.74 -4.34
C GLN A 43 11.96 14.08 -3.84
N ALA A 44 11.78 14.28 -2.54
CA ALA A 44 10.50 14.69 -1.95
C ALA A 44 10.01 16.03 -2.52
N GLU A 45 10.88 17.02 -2.66
CA GLU A 45 10.55 18.32 -3.24
C GLU A 45 10.13 18.19 -4.70
N ARG A 46 10.89 17.46 -5.53
CA ARG A 46 10.53 17.18 -6.92
C ARG A 46 9.17 16.50 -7.03
N LEU A 47 8.91 15.50 -6.19
CA LEU A 47 7.64 14.80 -6.17
C LEU A 47 6.47 15.70 -5.75
N ARG A 48 6.66 16.60 -4.78
CA ARG A 48 5.62 17.56 -4.36
C ARG A 48 5.30 18.59 -5.43
N GLN A 49 6.29 19.00 -6.22
CA GLN A 49 6.07 19.91 -7.34
C GLN A 49 5.27 19.23 -8.46
N ALA A 50 5.60 17.98 -8.79
CA ALA A 50 4.89 17.21 -9.81
C ALA A 50 3.50 16.73 -9.34
N PHE A 51 3.36 16.42 -8.05
CA PHE A 51 2.15 15.91 -7.43
C PHE A 51 1.85 16.67 -6.13
N PRO A 52 1.12 17.80 -6.22
CA PRO A 52 0.82 18.65 -5.06
C PRO A 52 0.03 17.94 -3.95
N ASP A 53 -0.69 16.86 -4.28
CA ASP A 53 -1.45 16.03 -3.34
C ASP A 53 -0.67 14.80 -2.84
N LEU A 54 0.65 14.78 -3.01
CA LEU A 54 1.55 13.73 -2.51
C LEU A 54 1.34 13.48 -1.01
N VAL A 55 1.02 12.24 -0.66
CA VAL A 55 0.93 11.81 0.73
C VAL A 55 2.27 11.25 1.20
N GLY A 56 2.89 11.93 2.16
CA GLY A 56 4.11 11.47 2.81
C GLY A 56 4.27 12.06 4.21
N TYR A 57 5.04 11.36 5.04
CA TYR A 57 5.22 11.65 6.45
C TYR A 57 6.69 12.04 6.72
N PRO A 58 6.97 13.28 7.18
CA PRO A 58 8.33 13.71 7.49
C PRO A 58 8.98 12.80 8.54
N GLN A 59 10.27 12.52 8.38
CA GLN A 59 11.08 11.76 9.34
C GLN A 59 12.06 12.69 10.07
N ALA A 60 12.54 12.26 11.24
CA ALA A 60 13.44 13.06 12.08
C ALA A 60 14.79 13.36 11.42
N ASP A 61 15.23 12.53 10.47
CA ASP A 61 16.47 12.67 9.71
C ASP A 61 16.32 13.52 8.44
N GLY A 62 15.18 14.20 8.26
CA GLY A 62 14.89 15.04 7.11
C GLY A 62 14.40 14.29 5.86
N ARG A 63 14.32 12.96 5.90
CA ARG A 63 13.71 12.17 4.82
C ARG A 63 12.18 12.24 4.85
N LEU A 64 11.56 11.88 3.73
CA LEU A 64 10.10 11.75 3.64
C LEU A 64 9.71 10.28 3.44
N LYS A 65 8.84 9.77 4.31
CA LYS A 65 8.25 8.43 4.17
C LYS A 65 6.98 8.53 3.34
N LEU A 66 7.02 8.10 2.08
CA LEU A 66 5.88 8.18 1.18
C LEU A 66 4.84 7.10 1.51
N ALA A 67 3.56 7.40 1.31
CA ALA A 67 2.52 6.39 1.36
C ALA A 67 2.53 5.55 0.07
N ALA A 68 3.00 4.30 0.14
CA ALA A 68 3.03 3.39 -1.01
C ALA A 68 1.63 3.17 -1.60
N GLY A 69 0.61 3.05 -0.75
CA GLY A 69 -0.78 2.95 -1.21
C GLY A 69 -1.20 4.15 -2.07
N TRP A 70 -0.72 5.37 -1.77
CA TRP A 70 -1.02 6.55 -2.59
C TRP A 70 -0.32 6.46 -3.96
N LEU A 71 0.94 6.01 -4.01
CA LEU A 71 1.68 5.83 -5.27
C LEU A 71 0.98 4.82 -6.18
N ILE A 72 0.52 3.71 -5.60
CA ILE A 72 -0.17 2.63 -6.32
C ILE A 72 -1.55 3.11 -6.81
N ASP A 73 -2.31 3.82 -5.95
CA ASP A 73 -3.61 4.42 -6.32
C ASP A 73 -3.44 5.45 -7.46
N LYS A 74 -2.48 6.37 -7.35
CA LYS A 74 -2.14 7.32 -8.41
C LYS A 74 -1.65 6.68 -9.70
N GLY A 75 -1.04 5.50 -9.62
CA GLY A 75 -0.69 4.68 -10.78
C GLY A 75 -1.91 4.12 -11.52
N GLY A 76 -3.11 4.17 -10.91
CA GLY A 76 -4.34 3.60 -11.45
C GLY A 76 -4.54 2.13 -11.12
N TRP A 77 -3.79 1.60 -10.15
CA TRP A 77 -3.81 0.18 -9.83
C TRP A 77 -4.89 -0.21 -8.82
N LYS A 78 -5.49 0.74 -8.09
CA LYS A 78 -6.53 0.42 -7.11
C LYS A 78 -7.75 -0.23 -7.77
N GLY A 79 -8.15 -1.40 -7.29
CA GLY A 79 -9.21 -2.19 -7.91
C GLY A 79 -8.82 -2.89 -9.22
N PHE A 80 -7.56 -2.79 -9.64
CA PHE A 80 -7.05 -3.52 -10.81
C PHE A 80 -7.21 -5.02 -10.61
N ARG A 81 -7.58 -5.74 -11.67
CA ARG A 81 -7.76 -7.19 -11.65
C ARG A 81 -7.21 -7.82 -12.92
N ASP A 82 -6.52 -8.94 -12.76
CA ASP A 82 -5.96 -9.76 -13.83
C ASP A 82 -6.17 -11.24 -13.47
N GLY A 83 -7.25 -11.81 -13.99
CA GLY A 83 -7.70 -13.16 -13.64
C GLY A 83 -7.92 -13.33 -12.12
N PRO A 84 -7.18 -14.24 -11.44
CA PRO A 84 -7.35 -14.51 -10.02
C PRO A 84 -6.59 -13.53 -9.11
N VAL A 85 -5.69 -12.69 -9.63
CA VAL A 85 -4.94 -11.70 -8.84
C VAL A 85 -5.48 -10.29 -9.08
N GLY A 86 -5.33 -9.43 -8.08
CA GLY A 86 -5.70 -8.03 -8.22
C GLY A 86 -5.18 -7.17 -7.08
N VAL A 87 -5.59 -5.92 -7.09
CA VAL A 87 -5.34 -4.92 -6.04
C VAL A 87 -6.68 -4.60 -5.39
N HIS A 88 -6.72 -4.56 -4.07
CA HIS A 88 -7.96 -4.33 -3.34
C HIS A 88 -8.61 -2.97 -3.71
N ALA A 89 -9.92 -2.97 -3.95
CA ALA A 89 -10.66 -1.80 -4.42
C ALA A 89 -10.67 -0.62 -3.43
N GLN A 90 -10.51 -0.90 -2.13
CA GLN A 90 -10.50 0.14 -1.10
C GLN A 90 -9.08 0.44 -0.59
N GLN A 91 -8.11 -0.44 -0.84
CA GLN A 91 -6.76 -0.31 -0.29
C GLN A 91 -5.71 -0.75 -1.30
N ALA A 92 -5.13 0.23 -1.99
CA ALA A 92 -4.18 -0.01 -3.07
C ALA A 92 -2.88 -0.71 -2.62
N LEU A 93 -2.58 -0.71 -1.32
CA LEU A 93 -1.41 -1.40 -0.78
C LEU A 93 -1.61 -2.92 -0.61
N VAL A 94 -2.83 -3.43 -0.79
CA VAL A 94 -3.17 -4.85 -0.57
C VAL A 94 -3.38 -5.55 -1.91
N LEU A 95 -2.55 -6.57 -2.17
CA LEU A 95 -2.80 -7.51 -3.28
C LEU A 95 -3.79 -8.59 -2.82
N VAL A 96 -4.69 -8.97 -3.72
CA VAL A 96 -5.78 -9.90 -3.42
C VAL A 96 -5.79 -11.09 -4.36
N ASN A 97 -6.16 -12.24 -3.82
CA ASN A 97 -6.42 -13.48 -4.52
C ASN A 97 -7.93 -13.75 -4.53
N HIS A 98 -8.55 -13.62 -5.71
CA HIS A 98 -9.97 -13.90 -5.95
C HIS A 98 -10.30 -15.40 -6.05
N GLY A 99 -9.34 -16.27 -5.76
CA GLY A 99 -9.46 -17.72 -5.84
C GLY A 99 -8.54 -18.28 -6.94
N GLY A 100 -7.71 -19.27 -6.59
CA GLY A 100 -6.87 -19.99 -7.56
C GLY A 100 -5.63 -19.24 -8.05
N ALA A 101 -5.27 -18.08 -7.47
CA ALA A 101 -4.02 -17.42 -7.83
C ALA A 101 -2.80 -18.22 -7.35
N THR A 102 -1.79 -18.29 -8.22
CA THR A 102 -0.46 -18.81 -7.89
C THR A 102 0.45 -17.72 -7.37
N GLY A 103 1.48 -18.09 -6.60
CA GLY A 103 2.51 -17.15 -6.15
C GLY A 103 3.22 -16.42 -7.30
N ALA A 104 3.40 -17.10 -8.44
CA ALA A 104 3.98 -16.51 -9.65
C ALA A 104 3.11 -15.39 -10.24
N GLN A 105 1.78 -15.54 -10.23
CA GLN A 105 0.86 -14.50 -10.68
C GLN A 105 0.86 -13.30 -9.74
N VAL A 106 0.92 -13.52 -8.43
CA VAL A 106 1.03 -12.44 -7.43
C VAL A 106 2.36 -11.69 -7.63
N ARG A 107 3.46 -12.42 -7.82
CA ARG A 107 4.79 -11.85 -8.08
C ARG A 107 4.81 -11.03 -9.37
N ALA A 108 4.24 -11.53 -10.45
CA ALA A 108 4.18 -10.81 -11.73
C ALA A 108 3.35 -9.52 -11.61
N LEU A 109 2.25 -9.53 -10.86
CA LEU A 109 1.47 -8.31 -10.57
C LEU A 109 2.31 -7.31 -9.75
N ALA A 110 3.01 -7.79 -8.71
CA ALA A 110 3.87 -6.94 -7.90
C ALA A 110 4.99 -6.28 -8.71
N GLU A 111 5.68 -7.04 -9.58
CA GLU A 111 6.75 -6.52 -10.45
C GLU A 111 6.22 -5.45 -11.40
N ARG A 112 5.02 -5.62 -11.97
CA ARG A 112 4.37 -4.61 -12.83
C ARG A 112 4.09 -3.31 -12.07
N ILE A 113 3.62 -3.41 -10.83
CA ILE A 113 3.34 -2.25 -9.97
C ILE A 113 4.66 -1.54 -9.61
N GLN A 114 5.69 -2.29 -9.20
CA GLN A 114 7.01 -1.74 -8.89
C GLN A 114 7.59 -0.98 -10.09
N GLU A 115 7.58 -1.61 -11.26
CA GLU A 115 8.07 -1.02 -12.50
C GLU A 115 7.32 0.27 -12.85
N ASP A 116 5.99 0.27 -12.77
CA ASP A 116 5.19 1.44 -13.08
C ASP A 116 5.41 2.59 -12.08
N VAL A 117 5.50 2.28 -10.79
CA VAL A 117 5.80 3.28 -9.75
C VAL A 117 7.21 3.84 -9.92
N ARG A 118 8.21 3.01 -10.26
CA ARG A 118 9.56 3.46 -10.57
C ARG A 118 9.57 4.41 -11.76
N ARG A 119 8.88 4.06 -12.87
CA ARG A 119 8.84 4.92 -14.07
C ARG A 119 8.15 6.26 -13.81
N ARG A 120 7.03 6.25 -13.07
CA ARG A 120 6.19 7.44 -12.87
C ARG A 120 6.73 8.40 -11.81
N PHE A 121 7.28 7.84 -10.73
CA PHE A 121 7.67 8.60 -9.54
C PHE A 121 9.18 8.56 -9.26
N GLY A 122 9.94 7.69 -9.94
CA GLY A 122 11.34 7.44 -9.62
C GLY A 122 11.52 6.78 -8.25
N VAL A 123 10.49 6.11 -7.73
CA VAL A 123 10.48 5.50 -6.39
C VAL A 123 10.47 3.98 -6.51
N GLU A 124 11.37 3.32 -5.78
CA GLU A 124 11.38 1.86 -5.66
C GLU A 124 10.43 1.42 -4.55
N LEU A 125 9.58 0.44 -4.85
CA LEU A 125 8.76 -0.22 -3.83
C LEU A 125 9.40 -1.54 -3.42
N GLU A 126 9.55 -1.74 -2.11
CA GLU A 126 10.01 -3.01 -1.55
C GLU A 126 8.83 -3.81 -1.00
N PRO A 127 8.71 -5.12 -1.30
CA PRO A 127 7.76 -6.00 -0.62
C PRO A 127 8.04 -6.11 0.90
N GLU A 128 7.01 -6.28 1.72
CA GLU A 128 7.10 -6.58 3.16
C GLU A 128 7.27 -8.13 3.35
N PRO A 129 8.01 -8.65 4.37
CA PRO A 129 8.73 -9.94 4.28
C PRO A 129 7.78 -11.15 4.38
N ASN A 130 8.10 -12.36 3.92
CA ASN A 130 9.10 -12.91 3.00
C ASN A 130 8.38 -14.09 2.32
N LEU A 131 8.56 -14.28 1.02
CA LEU A 131 8.21 -15.54 0.35
C LEU A 131 9.14 -16.62 0.92
N TYR A 132 8.71 -17.35 1.96
CA TYR A 132 9.32 -18.61 2.42
C TYR A 132 8.43 -19.77 2.03
#